data_AF-A0A1V4RGF2-F1
#
_entry.id   AF-A0A1V4RGF2-F1
#
_cell.length_a   1.000
_cell.length_b   1.000
_cell.length_c   1.000
_cell.angle_alpha   90.00
_cell.angle_beta   90.00
_cell.angle_gamma   90.00
#
_symmetry.space_group_name_H-M   'P 1'
#
loop_
_entity.id
_entity.type
_entity.pdbx_description
1 polymer ?
#
loop_
_entity_poly.entity_id
_entity_poly.type
_entity_poly.pdbx_seq_one_letter_code
_entity_poly.pdbx_strand_id
1 'polypeptide(L)'
;MDLKRDHWKTVWEDNADNERKTYDSMEVEEVLRMVKEGHYGDYYSIWYSISERATLEQAGYVLLEVLHRDIRYLLRANCAGALIRLMNEKQIRGVDLSADRPDQNEFLEKIEKKLGELIENKKGRLHG
;
A
#
# COMPACT_ATOMS: atom_id res chain seq x y z
N MET A 1 32.75 -9.17 18.89
CA MET A 1 31.57 -8.32 19.07
C MET A 1 31.53 -7.32 17.93
N ASP A 2 30.58 -7.47 17.02
CA ASP A 2 30.50 -6.77 15.74
C ASP A 2 29.66 -5.49 15.88
N LEU A 3 30.11 -4.57 16.77
CA LEU A 3 29.41 -3.33 17.15
C LEU A 3 29.02 -2.43 15.97
N LYS A 4 29.65 -2.61 14.80
CA LYS A 4 29.35 -1.85 13.58
C LYS A 4 28.17 -2.42 12.78
N ARG A 5 27.90 -3.72 12.84
CA ARG A 5 26.77 -4.34 12.13
C ARG A 5 25.43 -4.07 12.79
N ASP A 6 25.40 -3.88 14.11
CA ASP A 6 24.14 -3.62 14.80
C ASP A 6 23.75 -2.14 14.69
N HIS A 7 24.73 -1.24 14.60
CA HIS A 7 24.48 0.21 14.57
C HIS A 7 23.73 0.68 13.31
N TRP A 8 24.07 0.19 12.12
CA TRP A 8 23.37 0.60 10.90
C TRP A 8 21.91 0.12 10.88
N LYS A 9 21.65 -1.05 11.45
CA LYS A 9 20.30 -1.62 11.55
C LYS A 9 19.45 -0.77 12.50
N THR A 10 19.96 -0.43 13.68
CA THR A 10 19.27 0.44 14.62
C THR A 10 18.97 1.81 14.02
N VAL A 11 19.95 2.45 13.36
CA VAL A 11 19.73 3.74 12.69
C VAL A 11 18.66 3.64 11.59
N TRP A 12 18.64 2.53 10.85
CA TRP A 12 17.60 2.30 9.84
C TRP A 12 16.21 2.12 10.45
N GLU A 13 16.10 1.33 11.51
CA GLU A 13 14.84 1.10 12.24
C GLU A 13 14.31 2.39 12.87
N ASP A 14 15.18 3.19 13.51
CA ASP A 14 14.81 4.48 14.10
C ASP A 14 14.27 5.46 13.06
N ASN A 15 14.90 5.51 11.88
CA ASN A 15 14.44 6.38 10.79
C ASN A 15 13.12 5.88 10.17
N ALA A 16 12.94 4.57 10.00
CA ALA A 16 11.70 3.98 9.54
C ALA A 16 10.54 4.27 10.49
N ASP A 17 10.80 4.19 11.80
CA ASP A 17 9.83 4.50 12.86
C ASP A 17 9.48 5.99 12.87
N ASN A 18 10.46 6.88 12.71
CA ASN A 18 10.21 8.32 12.64
C ASN A 18 9.42 8.70 11.38
N GLU A 19 9.74 8.11 10.24
CA GLU A 19 8.97 8.27 9.00
C GLU A 19 7.53 7.79 9.20
N ARG A 20 7.34 6.62 9.83
CA ARG A 20 6.00 6.09 10.14
C ARG A 20 5.22 7.04 11.05
N LYS A 21 5.82 7.50 12.15
CA LYS A 21 5.18 8.47 13.08
C LYS A 21 4.75 9.74 12.36
N THR A 22 5.54 10.20 11.40
CA THR A 22 5.22 11.37 10.60
C THR A 22 3.93 11.12 9.80
N TYR A 23 3.86 10.02 9.04
CA TYR A 23 2.65 9.68 8.30
C TYR A 23 1.45 9.38 9.21
N ASP A 24 1.67 8.70 10.34
CA ASP A 24 0.63 8.37 11.32
C ASP A 24 0.01 9.62 11.98
N SER A 25 0.74 10.73 12.02
CA SER A 25 0.27 12.03 12.52
C SER A 25 -0.49 12.87 11.49
N MET A 26 -0.36 12.56 10.19
CA MET A 26 -1.06 13.25 9.11
C MET A 26 -2.48 12.71 8.92
N GLU A 27 -3.39 13.54 8.42
CA GLU A 27 -4.71 13.07 7.97
C GLU A 27 -4.57 12.07 6.81
N VAL A 28 -5.45 11.07 6.75
CA VAL A 28 -5.38 10.00 5.73
C VAL A 28 -5.42 10.59 4.32
N GLU A 29 -6.26 11.60 4.10
CA GLU A 29 -6.40 12.30 2.82
C GLU A 29 -5.09 12.97 2.38
N GLU A 30 -4.31 13.50 3.31
CA GLU A 30 -3.02 14.13 3.04
C GLU A 30 -1.98 13.08 2.65
N VAL A 31 -1.92 11.96 3.37
CA VAL A 31 -1.05 10.83 3.02
C VAL A 31 -1.41 10.28 1.63
N LEU A 32 -2.69 10.15 1.31
CA LEU A 32 -3.14 9.70 0.00
C LEU A 32 -2.83 10.70 -1.12
N ARG A 33 -2.88 12.01 -0.84
CA ARG A 33 -2.44 13.05 -1.80
C ARG A 33 -0.95 12.88 -2.13
N MET A 34 -0.10 12.68 -1.12
CA MET A 34 1.33 12.43 -1.31
C MET A 34 1.58 11.20 -2.19
N VAL A 35 0.86 10.11 -1.96
CA VAL A 35 0.95 8.90 -2.79
C VAL A 35 0.57 9.17 -4.25
N LYS A 36 -0.50 9.94 -4.50
CA LYS A 36 -0.91 10.32 -5.86
C LYS A 36 0.18 11.12 -6.57
N GLU A 37 0.84 12.02 -5.85
CA GLU A 37 1.94 12.86 -6.33
C GLU A 37 3.27 12.10 -6.50
N GLY A 38 3.35 10.83 -6.07
CA GLY A 38 4.55 10.00 -6.19
C GLY A 38 5.52 10.11 -5.00
N HIS A 39 5.07 10.71 -3.89
CA HIS A 39 5.85 10.83 -2.66
C HIS A 39 5.59 9.62 -1.75
N TYR A 40 6.48 8.64 -1.79
CA TYR A 40 6.32 7.35 -1.08
C TYR A 40 7.19 7.18 0.17
N GLY A 41 8.08 8.12 0.45
CA GLY A 41 9.11 7.98 1.48
C GLY A 41 10.23 7.01 1.11
N ASP A 42 11.17 6.86 2.04
CA ASP A 42 12.40 6.07 1.86
C ASP A 42 12.31 4.71 2.55
N TYR A 43 11.47 4.57 3.57
CA TYR A 43 11.39 3.38 4.42
C TYR A 43 10.14 2.55 4.20
N TYR A 44 9.34 2.90 3.18
CA TYR A 44 8.08 2.23 2.84
C TYR A 44 7.01 2.35 3.94
N SER A 45 7.25 3.18 4.96
CA SER A 45 6.38 3.36 6.12
C SER A 45 5.00 3.91 5.74
N ILE A 46 4.90 4.63 4.62
CA ILE A 46 3.64 5.18 4.10
C ILE A 46 2.60 4.09 3.84
N TRP A 47 3.02 2.94 3.32
CA TRP A 47 2.11 1.84 2.95
C TRP A 47 1.51 1.18 4.20
N TYR A 48 2.31 1.05 5.26
CA TYR A 48 1.86 0.55 6.56
C TYR A 48 0.83 1.50 7.17
N SER A 49 1.14 2.81 7.22
CA SER A 49 0.23 3.84 7.72
C SER A 49 -1.13 3.81 7.00
N ILE A 50 -1.11 3.75 5.66
CA ILE A 50 -2.34 3.65 4.85
C ILE A 50 -3.10 2.37 5.18
N SER A 51 -2.44 1.21 5.21
CA SER A 51 -3.11 -0.08 5.36
C SER A 51 -3.71 -0.33 6.75
N GLU A 52 -3.29 0.43 7.76
CA GLU A 52 -3.81 0.36 9.12
C GLU A 52 -4.88 1.41 9.41
N ARG A 53 -4.83 2.57 8.75
CA ARG A 53 -5.64 3.74 9.10
C ARG A 53 -6.72 4.07 8.07
N ALA A 54 -6.46 3.81 6.79
CA ALA A 54 -7.41 4.14 5.73
C ALA A 54 -8.53 3.10 5.61
N THR A 55 -9.68 3.53 5.11
CA THR A 55 -10.71 2.63 4.62
C THR A 55 -10.42 2.21 3.18
N LEU A 56 -11.02 1.09 2.75
CA LEU A 56 -10.94 0.63 1.37
C LEU A 56 -11.51 1.69 0.41
N GLU A 57 -12.55 2.42 0.81
CA GLU A 57 -13.16 3.48 0.01
C GLU A 57 -12.27 4.70 -0.17
N GLN A 58 -11.48 5.05 0.85
CA GLN A 58 -10.52 6.16 0.74
C GLN A 58 -9.33 5.80 -0.15
N ALA A 59 -8.73 4.63 0.08
CA ALA A 59 -7.41 4.31 -0.46
C ALA A 59 -7.42 3.33 -1.66
N GLY A 60 -8.48 2.53 -1.84
CA GLY A 60 -8.48 1.39 -2.75
C GLY A 60 -8.06 1.74 -4.18
N TYR A 61 -8.77 2.69 -4.80
CA TYR A 61 -8.45 3.12 -6.16
C TYR A 61 -7.14 3.90 -6.27
N VAL A 62 -6.73 4.59 -5.21
CA VAL A 62 -5.44 5.30 -5.18
C VAL A 62 -4.28 4.30 -5.23
N LEU A 63 -4.36 3.24 -4.43
CA LEU A 63 -3.35 2.18 -4.41
C LEU A 63 -3.36 1.39 -5.72
N LEU A 64 -4.54 1.10 -6.28
CA LEU A 64 -4.66 0.44 -7.58
C LEU A 64 -3.98 1.27 -8.69
N GLU A 65 -4.23 2.58 -8.74
CA GLU A 65 -3.59 3.48 -9.71
C GLU A 65 -2.06 3.41 -9.62
N VAL A 66 -1.50 3.38 -8.40
CA VAL A 66 -0.05 3.23 -8.19
C VAL A 66 0.47 1.89 -8.72
N LEU A 67 -0.29 0.80 -8.60
CA LEU A 67 0.11 -0.51 -9.13
C LEU A 67 0.22 -0.53 -10.66
N HIS A 68 -0.53 0.32 -11.36
CA HIS A 68 -0.42 0.48 -12.81
C HIS A 68 0.76 1.36 -13.25
N ARG A 69 1.43 2.06 -12.33
CA ARG A 69 2.57 2.92 -12.66
C ARG A 69 3.85 2.10 -12.87
N ASP A 70 4.73 2.62 -13.71
CA ASP A 70 6.11 2.14 -13.80
C ASP A 70 6.92 2.67 -12.60
N ILE A 71 7.01 1.85 -11.55
CA ILE A 71 7.69 2.18 -10.28
C ILE A 71 8.55 0.99 -9.84
N ARG A 72 9.55 1.27 -8.99
CA ARG A 72 10.46 0.24 -8.46
C ARG A 72 9.69 -0.89 -7.79
N TYR A 73 10.13 -2.12 -8.04
CA TYR A 73 9.51 -3.35 -7.54
C TYR A 73 9.15 -3.30 -6.04
N LEU A 74 10.07 -2.85 -5.18
CA LEU A 74 9.83 -2.78 -3.74
C LEU A 74 8.70 -1.81 -3.36
N LEU A 75 8.58 -0.68 -4.07
CA LEU A 75 7.46 0.26 -3.89
C LEU A 75 6.14 -0.40 -4.32
N ARG A 76 6.13 -1.04 -5.48
CA ARG A 76 4.96 -1.75 -6.01
C ARG A 76 4.53 -2.89 -5.09
N ALA A 77 5.47 -3.65 -4.54
CA ALA A 77 5.22 -4.77 -3.63
C ALA A 77 4.59 -4.32 -2.31
N ASN A 78 5.07 -3.22 -1.72
CA ASN A 78 4.47 -2.69 -0.50
C ASN A 78 3.09 -2.07 -0.76
N CYS A 79 2.91 -1.37 -1.89
CA CYS A 79 1.60 -0.88 -2.32
C CYS A 79 0.60 -2.03 -2.51
N ALA A 80 1.02 -3.13 -3.15
CA ALA A 80 0.20 -4.32 -3.34
C ALA A 80 -0.20 -4.96 -2.01
N GLY A 81 0.75 -5.05 -1.06
CA GLY A 81 0.48 -5.54 0.29
C GLY A 81 -0.55 -4.70 1.03
N ALA A 82 -0.45 -3.37 0.93
CA ALA A 82 -1.43 -2.45 1.53
C ALA A 82 -2.83 -2.65 0.95
N LEU A 83 -2.96 -2.73 -0.38
CA LEU A 83 -4.25 -2.93 -1.04
C LEU A 83 -4.90 -4.27 -0.66
N ILE A 84 -4.12 -5.36 -0.72
CA ILE A 84 -4.60 -6.71 -0.34
C ILE A 84 -5.09 -6.74 1.11
N ARG A 85 -4.36 -6.08 2.01
CA ARG A 85 -4.75 -5.98 3.42
C ARG A 85 -6.09 -5.25 3.58
N LEU A 86 -6.25 -4.10 2.93
CA LEU A 86 -7.51 -3.33 2.97
C LEU A 86 -8.69 -4.10 2.38
N MET A 87 -8.45 -4.88 1.33
CA MET A 87 -9.46 -5.75 0.70
C MET A 87 -9.74 -7.02 1.50
N ASN A 88 -8.93 -7.33 2.51
CA ASN A 88 -8.91 -8.64 3.17
C ASN A 88 -8.83 -9.81 2.16
N GLU A 89 -8.03 -9.63 1.11
CA GLU A 89 -7.85 -10.60 0.04
C GLU A 89 -6.93 -11.75 0.49
N LYS A 90 -7.31 -12.98 0.14
CA LYS A 90 -6.63 -14.22 0.56
C LYS A 90 -6.18 -15.08 -0.62
N GLN A 91 -6.73 -14.86 -1.81
CA GLN A 91 -6.46 -15.67 -3.00
C GLN A 91 -5.34 -15.07 -3.86
N ILE A 92 -5.30 -13.74 -3.96
CA ILE A 92 -4.27 -13.00 -4.71
C ILE A 92 -3.26 -12.46 -3.70
N ARG A 93 -1.97 -12.67 -3.97
CA ARG A 93 -0.87 -12.24 -3.09
C ARG A 93 -0.20 -11.00 -3.66
N GLY A 94 0.52 -10.26 -2.81
CA GLY A 94 1.19 -9.03 -3.23
C GLY A 94 2.22 -9.24 -4.35
N VAL A 95 2.87 -10.40 -4.38
CA VAL A 95 3.80 -10.77 -5.47
C VAL A 95 3.09 -10.91 -6.82
N ASP A 96 1.84 -11.37 -6.83
CA ASP A 96 1.06 -11.56 -8.06
C ASP A 96 0.71 -10.20 -8.70
N LEU A 97 0.65 -9.12 -7.91
CA LEU A 97 0.39 -7.74 -8.37
C LEU A 97 1.64 -6.91 -8.60
N SER A 98 2.80 -7.32 -8.07
CA SER A 98 4.01 -6.48 -8.05
C SER A 98 5.15 -7.01 -8.90
N ALA A 99 5.21 -8.31 -9.14
CA ALA A 99 6.27 -8.90 -9.95
C ALA A 99 6.09 -8.52 -11.42
N ASP A 100 7.20 -8.19 -12.08
CA ASP A 100 7.25 -7.97 -13.52
C ASP A 100 7.18 -9.34 -14.23
N ARG A 101 5.95 -9.75 -14.55
CA ARG A 101 5.64 -11.05 -15.17
C ARG A 101 4.55 -10.85 -16.23
N PRO A 102 4.50 -11.69 -17.27
CA PRO A 102 3.51 -11.56 -18.35
C PRO A 102 2.05 -11.57 -17.86
N ASP A 103 1.78 -12.25 -16.75
CA ASP A 103 0.44 -12.41 -16.15
C ASP A 103 0.06 -11.30 -15.16
N GLN A 104 0.96 -10.35 -14.88
CA GLN A 104 0.71 -9.28 -13.90
C GLN A 104 -0.57 -8.48 -14.23
N ASN A 105 -0.78 -8.16 -15.51
CA ASN A 105 -1.97 -7.41 -15.94
C ASN A 105 -3.27 -8.17 -15.66
N GLU A 106 -3.28 -9.51 -15.83
CA GLU A 106 -4.46 -10.31 -15.51
C GLU A 106 -4.81 -10.27 -14.01
N PHE A 107 -3.80 -10.19 -13.14
CA PHE A 107 -4.03 -10.05 -11.70
C PHE A 107 -4.50 -8.64 -11.34
N LEU A 108 -3.98 -7.60 -11.99
CA LEU A 108 -4.45 -6.23 -11.81
C LEU A 108 -5.93 -6.09 -12.21
N GLU A 109 -6.33 -6.64 -13.36
CA GLU A 109 -7.73 -6.64 -13.80
C GLU A 109 -8.66 -7.37 -12.82
N LYS A 110 -8.22 -8.52 -12.29
CA LYS A 110 -8.99 -9.28 -11.27
C LYS A 110 -9.17 -8.47 -9.98
N ILE A 111 -8.12 -7.79 -9.53
CA ILE A 111 -8.18 -6.95 -8.33
C ILE A 111 -9.04 -5.72 -8.56
N GLU A 112 -8.93 -5.05 -9.71
CA GLU A 112 -9.76 -3.91 -10.07
C GLU A 112 -11.25 -4.26 -10.02
N LYS A 113 -11.64 -5.35 -10.67
CA LYS A 113 -13.02 -5.83 -10.65
C LYS A 113 -13.50 -6.10 -9.22
N LYS A 114 -12.72 -6.85 -8.43
CA LYS A 114 -13.08 -7.19 -7.05
C LYS A 114 -13.16 -5.95 -6.15
N LEU A 115 -12.29 -4.98 -6.34
CA LEU A 115 -12.32 -3.71 -5.63
C LEU A 115 -13.64 -2.97 -5.88
N GLY A 116 -14.06 -2.90 -7.15
CA GLY A 116 -15.36 -2.33 -7.54
C GLY A 116 -16.52 -3.00 -6.82
N GLU A 117 -16.60 -4.32 -6.88
CA GLU A 117 -17.64 -5.12 -6.22
C GLU A 117 -17.68 -4.88 -4.69
N LEU A 118 -16.52 -4.80 -4.03
CA LEU A 118 -16.45 -4.57 -2.59
C LEU A 118 -16.96 -3.18 -2.19
N ILE A 119 -16.58 -2.14 -2.94
CA ILE A 119 -17.00 -0.77 -2.67
C ILE A 119 -18.50 -0.59 -2.92
N GLU A 120 -19.04 -1.18 -4.00
CA GLU A 120 -20.46 -1.11 -4.32
C GLU A 120 -21.34 -1.83 -3.29
N ASN A 121 -20.96 -3.06 -2.91
CA ASN A 121 -21.70 -3.84 -1.91
C ASN A 121 -21.79 -3.14 -0.55
N LYS A 122 -20.76 -2.40 -0.16
CA LYS A 122 -20.73 -1.66 1.10
C LYS A 122 -21.64 -0.42 1.07
N LYS A 123 -21.75 0.26 -0.08
CA LYS A 123 -22.72 1.36 -0.29
C LYS A 123 -24.16 0.88 -0.20
N GLY A 124 -24.47 -0.29 -0.77
CA GLY A 124 -25.81 -0.90 -0.74
C GLY A 124 -26.28 -1.28 0.67
N ARG A 125 -25.36 -1.70 1.55
CA ARG A 125 -25.68 -2.04 2.96
C ARG A 125 -25.93 -0.83 3.87
N LEU A 126 -25.56 0.37 3.45
CA LEU A 126 -25.82 1.60 4.22
C LEU A 126 -27.18 2.24 3.89
N HIS A 127 -27.87 1.73 2.85
CA HIS A 127 -29.13 2.29 2.34
C HIS A 127 -30.31 1.31 2.43
N GLY A 128 -30.14 0.16 3.09
CA GLY A 128 -31.20 -0.83 3.34
C GLY A 128 -31.33 -1.14 4.82
#